data_AF-A0A6G0UHA9-F1
#
_entry.id   AF-A0A6G0UHA9-F1
#
_cell.length_a   1.000
_cell.length_b   1.000
_cell.length_c   1.000
_cell.angle_alpha   90.00
_cell.angle_beta   90.00
_cell.angle_gamma   90.00
#
_symmetry.space_group_name_H-M   'P 1'
#
loop_
_entity.id
_entity.type
_entity.pdbx_description
1 polymer ?
#
loop_
_entity_poly.entity_id
_entity_poly.type
_entity_poly.pdbx_seq_one_letter_code
_entity_poly.pdbx_strand_id
1 'polypeptide(L)'
;MILLPVLQMANAVFFTFDAVYFFVPHIWIIFVLILYEGLLGGSSYVNTFDRVHREIPPDIKEYCISAASMSDAVGIVISGFVSIPLHNFVCNQQKYHIH
;
A
#
# COMPACT_ATOMS: atom_id res chain seq x y z
N MET A 1 -7.20 -4.27 -15.20
CA MET A 1 -6.06 -3.45 -14.75
C MET A 1 -6.39 -2.57 -13.55
N ILE A 2 -7.53 -1.85 -13.52
CA ILE A 2 -7.81 -0.84 -12.46
C ILE A 2 -8.43 -1.44 -11.18
N LEU A 3 -9.09 -2.61 -11.27
CA LEU A 3 -9.81 -3.18 -10.12
C LEU A 3 -8.90 -3.52 -8.92
N LEU A 4 -7.73 -4.09 -9.17
CA LEU A 4 -6.77 -4.46 -8.12
C LEU A 4 -6.19 -3.22 -7.39
N PRO A 5 -5.66 -2.19 -8.07
CA PRO A 5 -5.17 -0.99 -7.39
C PRO A 5 -6.27 -0.19 -6.69
N VAL A 6 -7.52 -0.22 -7.17
CA VAL A 6 -8.66 0.37 -6.46
C VAL A 6 -8.94 -0.37 -5.15
N LEU A 7 -8.91 -1.71 -5.18
CA LEU A 7 -9.10 -2.53 -3.98
C LEU A 7 -7.94 -2.35 -2.98
N GLN A 8 -6.73 -2.14 -3.50
CA GLN A 8 -5.53 -1.88 -2.70
C GLN A 8 -5.60 -0.51 -2.00
N MET A 9 -6.05 0.55 -2.70
CA MET A 9 -6.34 1.84 -2.06
C MET A 9 -7.44 1.73 -1.01
N ALA A 10 -8.50 0.96 -1.27
CA ALA A 10 -9.57 0.76 -0.29
C ALA A 10 -9.06 0.09 1.00
N ASN A 11 -8.21 -0.94 0.87
CA ASN A 11 -7.58 -1.59 2.02
C ASN A 11 -6.63 -0.63 2.77
N ALA A 12 -5.84 0.18 2.06
CA ALA A 12 -4.95 1.17 2.68
C ALA A 12 -5.71 2.24 3.48
N VAL A 13 -6.86 2.71 2.96
CA VAL A 13 -7.75 3.63 3.69
C VAL A 13 -8.30 2.92 4.93
N PHE A 14 -8.79 1.69 4.79
CA PHE A 14 -9.31 0.91 5.92
C PHE A 14 -8.27 0.76 7.05
N PHE A 15 -7.03 0.39 6.71
CA PHE A 15 -5.94 0.29 7.68
C PHE A 15 -5.56 1.64 8.31
N THR A 16 -5.60 2.72 7.53
CA THR A 16 -5.33 4.07 8.05
C THR A 16 -6.39 4.48 9.07
N PHE A 17 -7.66 4.17 8.82
CA PHE A 17 -8.75 4.38 9.78
C PHE A 17 -8.58 3.52 11.03
N ASP A 18 -8.25 2.23 10.88
CA ASP A 18 -7.98 1.35 12.02
C ASP A 18 -6.81 1.86 12.88
N ALA A 19 -5.74 2.35 12.25
CA ALA A 19 -4.58 2.92 12.94
C ALA A 19 -4.90 4.21 13.73
N VAL A 20 -5.88 5.01 13.28
CA VAL A 20 -6.29 6.25 13.95
C VAL A 20 -7.31 6.00 15.06
N TYR A 21 -8.27 5.09 14.82
CA TYR A 21 -9.40 4.86 15.72
C TYR A 21 -9.23 3.65 16.65
N PHE A 22 -8.16 2.85 16.48
CA PHE A 22 -7.91 1.61 17.25
C PHE A 22 -9.16 0.72 17.35
N PHE A 23 -9.84 0.53 16.22
CA PHE A 23 -11.13 -0.16 16.20
C PHE A 23 -10.98 -1.68 16.39
N VAL A 24 -9.83 -2.25 15.98
CA VAL A 24 -9.54 -3.68 16.09
C VAL A 24 -8.70 -3.98 17.35
N PRO A 25 -9.28 -4.60 18.40
CA PRO A 25 -8.55 -4.94 19.63
C PRO A 25 -7.64 -6.18 19.49
N HIS A 26 -7.71 -6.91 18.37
CA HIS A 26 -7.04 -8.21 18.20
C HIS A 26 -6.06 -8.21 17.01
N ILE A 27 -4.76 -8.21 17.32
CA ILE A 27 -3.65 -8.11 16.34
C ILE A 27 -3.69 -9.18 15.23
N TRP A 28 -4.23 -10.37 15.52
CA TRP A 28 -4.35 -11.46 14.54
C TRP A 28 -5.22 -11.11 13.33
N ILE A 29 -6.25 -10.28 13.51
CA ILE A 29 -7.12 -9.84 12.41
C ILE A 29 -6.33 -8.95 11.45
N ILE A 30 -5.51 -8.04 11.99
CA ILE A 30 -4.63 -7.16 11.21
C ILE A 30 -3.61 -8.00 10.43
N PHE A 31 -2.99 -9.01 11.04
CA PHE A 31 -2.04 -9.89 10.34
C PHE A 31 -2.66 -10.63 9.15
N VAL A 32 -3.87 -11.16 9.31
CA VAL A 32 -4.59 -11.83 8.22
C VAL A 32 -4.92 -10.87 7.09
N LEU A 33 -5.34 -9.64 7.42
CA LEU A 33 -5.62 -8.61 6.43
C LEU A 33 -4.36 -8.16 5.68
N ILE A 34 -3.21 -8.02 6.36
CA ILE A 34 -1.92 -7.69 5.73
C ILE A 34 -1.49 -8.81 4.77
N LEU A 35 -1.64 -10.08 5.17
CA LEU A 35 -1.36 -11.21 4.28
C LEU A 35 -2.28 -11.21 3.05
N TYR A 36 -3.57 -10.94 3.25
CA TYR A 36 -4.54 -10.83 2.15
C TYR A 36 -4.19 -9.70 1.18
N GLU A 37 -3.81 -8.53 1.71
CA GLU A 37 -3.37 -7.40 0.89
C GLU A 37 -2.10 -7.73 0.09
N GLY A 38 -1.12 -8.39 0.73
CA GLY A 38 0.09 -8.86 0.05
C GLY A 38 -0.19 -9.84 -1.09
N LEU A 39 -1.14 -10.77 -0.91
CA LEU A 39 -1.57 -11.70 -1.95
C LEU A 39 -2.27 -10.98 -3.12
N LEU A 40 -3.08 -9.97 -2.84
CA LEU A 40 -3.72 -9.14 -3.87
C LEU A 40 -2.68 -8.32 -4.65
N GLY A 41 -1.70 -7.72 -3.96
CA GLY A 41 -0.60 -6.99 -4.57
C GLY A 41 0.29 -7.88 -5.45
N GLY A 42 0.63 -9.09 -4.98
CA GLY A 42 1.36 -10.07 -5.79
C GLY A 42 0.57 -10.52 -7.04
N SER A 43 -0.74 -10.72 -6.89
CA SER A 43 -1.63 -11.07 -8.01
C SER A 43 -1.75 -9.94 -9.04
N SER A 44 -1.79 -8.68 -8.59
CA SER A 44 -1.83 -7.51 -9.48
C SER A 44 -0.51 -7.38 -10.25
N TYR A 45 0.62 -7.67 -9.60
CA TYR A 45 1.94 -7.65 -10.21
C TYR A 45 2.05 -8.66 -11.35
N VAL A 46 1.69 -9.94 -11.11
CA VAL A 46 1.74 -11.00 -12.15
C VAL A 46 0.80 -10.68 -13.32
N ASN A 47 -0.42 -10.22 -13.02
CA ASN A 47 -1.40 -9.88 -14.06
C ASN A 47 -0.94 -8.70 -14.93
N THR A 48 -0.27 -7.72 -14.33
CA THR A 48 0.30 -6.56 -15.04
C THR A 48 1.53 -6.97 -15.85
N PHE A 49 2.40 -7.83 -15.30
CA PHE A 49 3.61 -8.30 -16.00
C PHE A 49 3.30 -9.18 -17.21
N ASP A 50 2.34 -10.12 -17.10
CA ASP A 50 1.93 -10.97 -18.22
C ASP A 50 1.36 -10.13 -19.38
N ARG A 51 0.59 -9.10 -19.03
CA ARG A 51 0.02 -8.17 -20.00
C ARG A 51 1.06 -7.25 -20.63
N VAL A 52 1.98 -6.70 -19.84
CA VAL A 52 3.12 -5.90 -20.31
C VAL A 52 3.98 -6.71 -21.28
N HIS A 53 4.19 -7.99 -21.02
CA HIS A 53 4.96 -8.87 -21.90
C HIS A 53 4.28 -9.11 -23.27
N ARG A 54 2.95 -9.04 -23.32
CA ARG A 54 2.14 -9.28 -24.53
C ARG A 54 1.83 -8.03 -25.34
N GLU A 55 1.63 -6.88 -24.68
CA GLU A 55 1.13 -5.66 -25.31
C GLU A 55 2.21 -4.60 -25.59
N ILE A 56 3.38 -4.66 -24.94
CA ILE A 56 4.40 -3.61 -25.05
C ILE A 56 5.52 -3.99 -26.04
N PRO A 57 5.80 -3.14 -27.07
CA PRO A 57 6.94 -3.31 -27.95
C PRO A 57 8.26 -3.36 -27.18
N PRO A 58 9.23 -4.19 -27.58
CA PRO A 58 10.49 -4.35 -26.85
C PRO A 58 11.25 -3.03 -26.67
N ASP A 59 11.13 -2.11 -27.63
CA ASP A 59 11.85 -0.82 -27.65
C ASP A 59 11.45 0.15 -26.54
N ILE A 60 10.21 0.09 -26.04
CA ILE A 60 9.74 0.99 -24.96
C ILE A 60 9.61 0.28 -23.61
N LYS A 61 9.75 -1.05 -23.58
CA LYS A 61 9.58 -1.87 -22.37
C LYS A 61 10.55 -1.48 -21.26
N GLU A 62 11.83 -1.29 -21.58
CA GLU A 62 12.84 -0.88 -20.59
C GLU A 62 12.55 0.50 -20.01
N TYR A 63 12.08 1.43 -20.84
CA TYR A 63 11.69 2.76 -20.39
C TYR A 63 10.49 2.70 -19.43
N CYS A 64 9.45 1.92 -19.76
CA CYS A 64 8.29 1.74 -18.89
C CYS A 64 8.64 1.09 -17.55
N ILE A 65 9.52 0.07 -17.55
CA ILE A 65 9.98 -0.59 -16.32
C ILE A 65 10.79 0.37 -15.45
N SER A 66 11.69 1.15 -16.06
CA SER A 66 12.48 2.15 -15.37
C SER A 66 11.61 3.25 -14.77
N ALA A 67 10.64 3.76 -15.53
CA ALA A 67 9.67 4.76 -15.06
C ALA A 67 8.80 4.24 -13.90
N ALA A 68 8.34 2.98 -13.98
CA ALA A 68 7.58 2.34 -12.90
C ALA A 68 8.42 2.23 -11.62
N SER A 69 9.67 1.75 -11.73
CA SER A 69 10.60 1.63 -10.59
C SER A 69 10.90 2.98 -9.92
N MET A 70 11.08 4.03 -10.72
CA MET A 70 11.22 5.41 -10.20
C MET A 70 9.96 5.88 -9.46
N SER A 71 8.78 5.60 -10.02
CA SER A 71 7.50 5.92 -9.38
C SER A 71 7.35 5.20 -8.03
N ASP A 72 7.69 3.91 -7.97
CA ASP A 72 7.63 3.13 -6.73
C ASP A 72 8.57 3.70 -5.67
N ALA A 73 9.82 4.00 -6.03
CA ALA A 73 10.80 4.57 -5.12
C ALA A 73 10.34 5.93 -4.55
N VAL A 74 9.84 6.83 -5.41
CA VAL A 74 9.32 8.14 -5.00
C VAL A 74 8.11 7.98 -4.07
N GLY A 75 7.19 7.08 -4.40
CA GLY A 75 6.02 6.78 -3.58
C GLY A 75 6.39 6.30 -2.17
N ILE A 76 7.37 5.39 -2.06
CA ILE A 76 7.87 4.89 -0.77
C ILE A 76 8.49 6.02 0.05
N VAL A 77 9.31 6.88 -0.57
CA VAL A 77 9.94 8.01 0.12
C VAL A 77 8.88 8.96 0.67
N ILE A 78 7.90 9.35 -0.13
CA ILE A 78 6.80 10.24 0.31
C ILE A 78 6.02 9.58 1.46
N SER A 79 5.72 8.28 1.36
CA SER A 79 5.00 7.54 2.39
C SER A 79 5.78 7.50 3.72
N GLY A 80 7.10 7.34 3.67
CA GLY A 80 7.97 7.43 4.84
C GLY A 80 7.92 8.80 5.51
N PHE A 81 7.97 9.89 4.72
CA PHE A 81 7.83 11.24 5.25
C PHE A 81 6.45 11.50 5.87
N VAL A 82 5.37 10.99 5.27
CA VAL A 82 4.00 11.11 5.80
C VAL A 82 3.79 10.26 7.07
N SER A 83 4.53 9.17 7.22
CA SER A 83 4.43 8.30 8.40
C SER A 83 4.90 8.97 9.69
N ILE A 84 5.86 9.91 9.61
CA ILE A 84 6.39 10.64 10.79
C ILE A 84 5.32 11.51 11.48
N PRO A 85 4.63 12.45 10.79
CA PRO A 85 3.58 13.24 11.43
C PRO A 85 2.37 12.39 11.83
N LEU A 86 2.05 11.34 11.06
CA LEU A 86 0.99 10.40 11.42
C LEU A 86 1.29 9.69 12.74
N HIS A 87 2.52 9.22 12.95
CA HIS A 87 2.94 8.59 14.21
C HIS A 87 2.83 9.56 15.38
N ASN A 88 3.27 10.82 15.22
CA ASN A 88 3.14 11.84 16.27
C ASN A 88 1.68 12.11 16.63
N PHE A 89 0.78 12.13 15.65
CA PHE A 89 -0.66 12.30 15.88
C PHE A 89 -1.24 11.15 16.70
N VAL A 90 -0.95 9.90 16.30
CA VAL A 90 -1.44 8.69 16.98
C VAL A 90 -0.90 8.59 18.41
N CYS A 91 0.41 8.80 18.63
CA CYS A 91 1.01 8.78 19.96
C CYS A 91 0.44 9.86 20.90
N ASN A 92 0.00 11.01 20.36
CA ASN A 92 -0.60 12.07 21.17
C ASN A 92 -2.04 11.71 21.59
N GLN A 93 -2.80 11.00 20.74
CA GLN A 93 -4.13 10.49 21.09
C GLN A 93 -4.06 9.39 22.16
N GLN A 94 -3.08 8.47 22.07
CA GLN A 94 -2.91 7.39 23.05
C GLN A 94 -2.60 7.91 24.47
N LYS A 95 -1.85 9.02 24.59
CA LYS A 95 -1.59 9.66 25.89
C LYS A 95 -2.84 10.19 26.60
N TYR A 96 -3.87 10.59 25.84
CA TYR A 96 -5.12 11.10 26.42
C TYR A 96 -5.99 9.98 27.02
N HIS A 97 -5.76 8.72 26.64
CA HIS A 97 -6.54 7.57 27.09
C HIS A 97 -5.93 6.85 28.32
N ILE A 98 -4.82 7.36 28.87
CA ILE A 98 -4.09 6.81 30.04
C ILE A 98 -4.07 7.81 31.22
N HIS A 99 -4.74 8.96 31.11
CA HIS A 99 -5.04 9.88 32.21
C HIS A 99 -6.52 9.85 32.57
#